data_AF-A0A538PQR1-F1
#
_entry.id   AF-A0A538PQR1-F1
#
_cell.length_a   1.000
_cell.length_b   1.000
_cell.length_c   1.000
_cell.angle_alpha   90.00
_cell.angle_beta   90.00
_cell.angle_gamma   90.00
#
_symmetry.space_group_name_H-M   'P 1'
#
loop_
_entity.id
_entity.type
_entity.pdbx_description
1 polymer ?
#
loop_
_entity_poly.entity_id
_entity_poly.type
_entity_poly.pdbx_seq_one_letter_code
_entity_poly.pdbx_strand_id
1 'polypeptide(L)'
;MTPQRPTQLKLIAELHPGGVKVHHVEVVHERVVAPSHIVGPFVYQVTGTGRVLHMETMTDPLVERGFGTPKQGGHAIRHATAAVISVRIPLPAAEVPADLEVSFFRGTDAMPRTHGELHILLEQHHKVGPPTAPPGLQKLHTLSLAELRAIPGWTQHLHAAGLRDPGGKPP
;
A
#
# COMPACT_ATOMS: atom_id res chain seq x y z
N MET A 1 32.59 -0.83 -4.71
CA MET A 1 31.19 -0.45 -4.97
C MET A 1 30.46 -0.42 -3.65
N THR A 2 30.09 0.76 -3.15
CA THR A 2 29.29 0.89 -1.93
C THR A 2 27.90 0.31 -2.21
N PRO A 3 27.37 -0.64 -1.42
CA PRO A 3 26.03 -1.15 -1.64
C PRO A 3 25.04 0.02 -1.53
N GLN A 4 24.34 0.30 -2.63
CA GLN A 4 23.30 1.32 -2.68
C GLN A 4 22.24 0.92 -1.65
N ARG A 5 21.94 1.81 -0.69
CA ARG A 5 20.92 1.52 0.32
C ARG A 5 19.57 1.29 -0.39
N PRO A 6 18.77 0.30 0.03
CA PRO A 6 17.43 0.13 -0.51
C PRO A 6 16.68 1.45 -0.40
N THR A 7 16.18 1.94 -1.54
CA THR A 7 15.45 3.20 -1.60
C THR A 7 13.97 2.89 -1.72
N GLN A 8 13.16 3.58 -0.95
CA GLN A 8 11.71 3.42 -0.98
C GLN A 8 11.03 4.78 -0.93
N LEU A 9 9.83 4.83 -1.50
CA LEU A 9 8.91 5.94 -1.27
C LEU A 9 8.04 5.58 -0.07
N LYS A 10 7.88 6.53 0.84
CA LYS A 10 6.89 6.45 1.89
C LYS A 10 5.81 7.48 1.61
N LEU A 11 4.58 7.01 1.50
CA LEU A 11 3.40 7.85 1.33
C LEU A 11 2.68 7.99 2.66
N ILE A 12 2.27 9.20 2.99
CA ILE A 12 1.28 9.45 4.03
C ILE A 12 -0.06 9.60 3.35
N ALA A 13 -0.91 8.60 3.50
CA ALA A 13 -2.18 8.48 2.79
C ALA A 13 -3.35 8.49 3.76
N GLU A 14 -4.38 9.26 3.45
CA GLU A 14 -5.67 9.23 4.11
C GLU A 14 -6.62 8.32 3.33
N LEU A 15 -7.02 7.24 3.99
CA LEU A 15 -8.02 6.31 3.50
C LEU A 15 -9.39 6.84 3.82
N HIS A 16 -10.28 6.77 2.83
CA HIS A 16 -11.71 6.98 2.98
C HIS A 16 -12.46 5.74 2.49
N PRO A 17 -13.72 5.52 2.90
CA PRO A 17 -14.52 4.42 2.37
C PRO A 17 -14.65 4.40 0.83
N GLY A 18 -14.49 5.55 0.17
CA GLY A 18 -14.59 5.70 -1.29
C GLY A 18 -13.27 5.96 -2.03
N GLY A 19 -12.11 5.95 -1.37
CA GLY A 19 -10.84 6.22 -2.05
C GLY A 19 -9.67 6.52 -1.13
N VAL A 20 -8.54 6.89 -1.74
CA VAL A 20 -7.31 7.24 -1.02
C VAL A 20 -6.84 8.62 -1.46
N LYS A 21 -6.54 9.48 -0.50
CA LYS A 21 -5.90 10.77 -0.74
C LYS A 21 -4.48 10.72 -0.19
N VAL A 22 -3.48 10.98 -1.03
CA VAL A 22 -2.09 11.06 -0.57
C VAL A 22 -1.76 12.51 -0.22
N HIS A 23 -1.30 12.73 1.01
CA HIS A 23 -0.95 14.07 1.52
C HIS A 23 0.52 14.39 1.29
N HIS A 24 1.37 13.38 1.39
CA HIS A 24 2.82 13.58 1.37
C HIS A 24 3.53 12.35 0.82
N VAL A 25 4.66 12.59 0.16
CA VAL A 25 5.61 11.57 -0.29
C VAL A 25 7.00 11.96 0.18
N GLU A 26 7.71 10.99 0.75
CA GLU A 26 9.11 11.13 1.12
C GLU A 26 9.92 9.96 0.55
N VAL A 27 11.20 10.22 0.25
CA VAL A 27 12.15 9.16 -0.13
C VAL A 27 12.94 8.78 1.11
N VAL A 28 12.90 7.50 1.50
CA VAL A 28 13.63 7.00 2.66
C VAL A 28 14.54 5.83 2.27
N HIS A 29 15.64 5.69 2.99
CA HIS A 29 16.69 4.71 2.72
C HIS A 29 16.71 3.63 3.81
N GLU A 30 15.65 2.84 3.88
CA GLU A 30 15.49 1.82 4.91
C GLU A 30 15.16 0.47 4.29
N ARG A 31 15.52 -0.60 4.99
CA ARG A 31 15.16 -1.96 4.57
C ARG A 31 13.74 -2.27 5.05
N VAL A 32 12.85 -2.61 4.12
CA VAL A 32 11.55 -3.16 4.46
C VAL A 32 11.71 -4.62 4.84
N VAL A 33 11.23 -4.98 6.03
CA VAL A 33 11.08 -6.39 6.43
C VAL A 33 9.61 -6.72 6.30
N ALA A 34 9.28 -7.60 5.36
CA ALA A 34 7.92 -8.08 5.22
C ALA A 34 7.50 -8.80 6.51
N PRO A 35 6.30 -8.52 7.05
CA PRO A 35 5.82 -9.24 8.23
C PRO A 35 5.68 -10.73 7.92
N SER A 36 6.03 -11.59 8.88
CA SER A 36 5.94 -13.06 8.72
C SER A 36 4.51 -13.60 8.87
N HIS A 37 3.57 -12.76 9.31
CA HIS A 37 2.20 -13.13 9.63
C HIS A 37 1.23 -12.02 9.23
N ILE A 38 -0.05 -12.36 9.16
CA ILE A 38 -1.12 -11.41 8.91
C ILE A 38 -1.47 -10.70 10.22
N VAL A 39 -1.38 -9.38 10.23
CA VAL A 39 -1.66 -8.54 11.41
C VAL A 39 -3.13 -8.14 11.48
N GLY A 40 -3.81 -8.04 10.35
CA GLY A 40 -5.23 -7.72 10.28
C GLY A 40 -5.78 -7.77 8.85
N PRO A 41 -7.07 -7.43 8.69
CA PRO A 41 -7.76 -7.60 7.42
C PRO A 41 -7.43 -6.52 6.40
N PHE A 42 -6.82 -5.39 6.78
CA PHE A 42 -6.44 -4.38 5.81
C PHE A 42 -5.13 -4.78 5.14
N VAL A 43 -5.10 -4.75 3.81
CA VAL A 43 -3.95 -5.13 3.00
C VAL A 43 -3.65 -4.01 2.02
N TYR A 44 -2.38 -3.65 1.88
CA TYR A 44 -1.94 -2.90 0.70
C TYR A 44 -0.87 -3.68 -0.04
N GLN A 45 -0.94 -3.60 -1.37
CA GLN A 45 -0.08 -4.29 -2.30
C GLN A 45 0.58 -3.28 -3.23
N VAL A 46 1.88 -3.40 -3.42
CA VAL A 46 2.63 -2.61 -4.38
C VAL A 46 3.03 -3.52 -5.53
N THR A 47 2.66 -3.16 -6.75
CA THR A 47 3.05 -3.86 -7.97
C THR A 47 3.86 -2.95 -8.86
N GLY A 48 4.77 -3.54 -9.62
CA GLY A 48 5.58 -2.87 -10.62
C GLY A 48 6.61 -3.82 -11.19
N THR A 49 7.16 -3.50 -12.36
CA THR A 49 8.01 -4.41 -13.14
C THR A 49 7.34 -5.76 -13.44
N GLY A 50 6.00 -5.77 -13.58
CA GLY A 50 5.19 -6.96 -13.86
C GLY A 50 5.04 -7.97 -12.72
N ARG A 51 5.29 -7.56 -11.47
CA ARG A 51 5.23 -8.43 -10.28
C ARG A 51 4.81 -7.69 -9.02
N VAL A 52 4.54 -8.43 -7.94
CA VAL A 52 4.39 -7.86 -6.60
C VAL A 52 5.77 -7.48 -6.04
N LEU A 53 5.94 -6.20 -5.72
CA LEU A 53 7.15 -5.66 -5.11
C LEU A 53 7.08 -5.69 -3.58
N HIS A 54 5.89 -5.44 -3.03
CA HIS A 54 5.64 -5.44 -1.59
C HIS A 54 4.19 -5.74 -1.26
N MET A 55 3.96 -6.26 -0.06
CA MET A 55 2.64 -6.39 0.54
C MET A 55 2.77 -6.17 2.03
N GLU A 56 1.81 -5.47 2.63
CA GLU A 56 1.71 -5.35 4.08
C GLU A 56 0.26 -5.56 4.53
N THR A 57 0.12 -6.09 5.74
CA THR A 57 -1.19 -6.27 6.38
C THR A 57 -1.21 -5.52 7.70
N MET A 58 -2.37 -4.97 8.06
CA MET A 58 -2.57 -4.26 9.33
C MET A 58 -4.02 -4.38 9.79
N THR A 59 -4.25 -4.00 11.05
CA THR A 59 -5.61 -3.80 11.56
C THR A 59 -6.37 -2.84 10.66
N ASP A 60 -7.68 -3.05 10.49
CA ASP A 60 -8.49 -2.15 9.67
C ASP A 60 -8.47 -0.73 10.23
N PRO A 61 -7.85 0.24 9.51
CA PRO A 61 -7.67 1.58 10.03
C PRO A 61 -9.00 2.36 10.07
N LEU A 62 -10.03 1.90 9.34
CA LEU A 62 -11.37 2.49 9.36
C LEU A 62 -12.27 1.90 10.44
N VAL A 63 -11.76 1.00 11.28
CA VAL A 63 -12.53 0.32 12.34
C VAL A 63 -11.86 0.53 13.69
N GLU A 64 -12.51 1.30 14.56
CA GLU A 64 -12.11 1.47 15.96
C GLU A 64 -12.83 0.42 16.82
N ARG A 65 -12.06 -0.47 17.48
CA ARG A 65 -12.58 -1.46 18.43
C ARG A 65 -12.47 -0.96 19.87
N GLY A 66 -13.46 -1.27 20.70
CA GLY A 66 -13.41 -0.99 22.14
C GLY A 66 -13.76 0.46 22.51
N PHE A 67 -14.53 1.15 21.67
CA PHE A 67 -14.98 2.51 21.95
C PHE A 67 -16.18 2.53 22.91
N GLY A 68 -16.22 3.51 23.82
CA GLY A 68 -17.31 3.67 24.80
C GLY A 68 -17.26 2.69 25.97
N THR A 69 -18.16 2.89 26.95
CA THR A 69 -18.31 1.97 28.09
C THR A 69 -19.11 0.75 27.63
N PRO A 70 -18.60 -0.49 27.75
CA PRO A 70 -19.32 -1.69 27.34
C PRO A 70 -20.54 -1.86 28.25
N LYS A 71 -21.72 -1.43 27.80
CA LYS A 71 -22.94 -1.55 28.61
C LYS A 71 -23.45 -2.99 28.70
N GLN A 72 -23.12 -3.85 27.74
CA GLN A 72 -23.41 -5.30 27.77
C GLN A 72 -22.42 -6.06 26.89
N GLY A 73 -21.55 -6.88 27.50
CA GLY A 73 -20.95 -8.11 26.93
C GLY A 73 -20.14 -8.07 25.62
N GLY A 74 -19.98 -6.93 24.95
CA GLY A 74 -19.29 -6.83 23.66
C GLY A 74 -18.44 -5.57 23.52
N HIS A 75 -17.39 -5.65 22.72
CA HIS A 75 -16.64 -4.47 22.28
C HIS A 75 -17.50 -3.71 21.28
N ALA A 76 -17.84 -2.45 21.57
CA ALA A 76 -18.48 -1.61 20.56
C ALA A 76 -17.48 -1.34 19.42
N ILE A 77 -18.02 -1.30 18.20
CA ILE A 77 -17.27 -1.04 16.98
C ILE A 77 -17.75 0.30 16.43
N ARG A 78 -16.82 1.21 16.15
CA ARG A 78 -17.09 2.46 15.44
C ARG A 78 -16.37 2.45 14.10
N HIS A 79 -17.05 2.90 13.05
CA HIS A 79 -16.45 3.10 11.75
C HIS A 79 -15.98 4.55 11.61
N ALA A 80 -14.69 4.74 11.33
CA ALA A 80 -14.15 6.06 11.04
C ALA A 80 -14.49 6.47 9.61
N THR A 81 -14.68 7.77 9.38
CA THR A 81 -14.91 8.33 8.03
C THR A 81 -13.61 8.49 7.24
N ALA A 82 -12.47 8.50 7.94
CA ALA A 82 -11.14 8.53 7.35
C ALA A 82 -10.09 7.96 8.31
N ALA A 83 -8.95 7.52 7.79
CA ALA A 83 -7.80 7.13 8.59
C ALA A 83 -6.48 7.40 7.87
N VAL A 84 -5.47 7.88 8.60
CA VAL A 84 -4.13 8.13 8.04
C VAL A 84 -3.26 6.89 8.22
N ILE A 85 -2.66 6.43 7.12
CA ILE A 85 -1.74 5.30 7.08
C ILE A 85 -0.43 5.69 6.40
N SER A 86 0.61 4.91 6.71
CA SER A 86 1.89 4.96 6.00
C SER A 86 1.96 3.82 4.99
N VAL A 87 2.25 4.13 3.73
CA VAL A 87 2.42 3.14 2.66
C VAL A 87 3.88 3.14 2.23
N ARG A 88 4.50 1.96 2.16
CA ARG A 88 5.88 1.79 1.72
C ARG A 88 5.93 1.20 0.31
N ILE A 89 6.69 1.85 -0.55
CA ILE A 89 6.87 1.47 -1.96
C ILE A 89 8.35 1.22 -2.17
N PRO A 90 8.84 -0.03 -2.12
CA PRO A 90 10.23 -0.31 -2.43
C PRO A 90 10.49 -0.08 -3.91
N LEU A 91 11.60 0.60 -4.21
CA LEU A 91 12.06 0.80 -5.57
C LEU A 91 13.18 -0.21 -5.87
N PRO A 92 13.00 -1.09 -6.88
CA PRO A 92 13.98 -2.14 -7.20
C PRO A 92 15.26 -1.59 -7.86
N ALA A 93 15.21 -0.36 -8.36
CA ALA A 93 16.32 0.35 -8.98
C ALA A 93 16.22 1.86 -8.65
N ALA A 94 17.18 2.66 -9.10
CA ALA A 94 17.12 4.13 -9.02
C ALA A 94 16.11 4.73 -10.03
N GLU A 95 14.97 4.07 -10.21
CA GLU A 95 13.95 4.38 -11.20
C GLU A 95 12.57 3.91 -10.73
N VAL A 96 11.56 4.76 -10.93
CA VAL A 96 10.17 4.43 -10.67
C VAL A 96 9.63 3.52 -11.78
N PRO A 97 9.08 2.33 -11.47
CA PRO A 97 8.48 1.45 -12.48
C PRO A 97 7.35 2.14 -13.24
N ALA A 98 7.32 1.98 -14.57
CA ALA A 98 6.29 2.61 -15.42
C ALA A 98 4.87 2.07 -15.18
N ASP A 99 4.77 0.85 -14.65
CA ASP A 99 3.56 0.13 -14.27
C ASP A 99 3.33 0.13 -12.75
N LEU A 100 3.92 1.08 -12.02
CA LEU A 100 3.77 1.17 -10.58
C LEU A 100 2.30 1.40 -10.18
N GLU A 101 1.79 0.51 -9.33
CA GLU A 101 0.47 0.66 -8.72
C GLU A 101 0.51 0.31 -7.23
N VAL A 102 -0.34 0.98 -6.46
CA VAL A 102 -0.62 0.60 -5.07
C VAL A 102 -2.10 0.28 -4.92
N SER A 103 -2.41 -0.99 -4.65
CA SER A 103 -3.78 -1.45 -4.45
C SER A 103 -4.06 -1.68 -2.97
N PHE A 104 -5.24 -1.24 -2.53
CA PHE A 104 -5.72 -1.37 -1.15
C PHE A 104 -6.90 -2.33 -1.12
N PHE A 105 -6.90 -3.22 -0.14
CA PHE A 105 -7.91 -4.24 0.03
C PHE A 105 -8.36 -4.34 1.49
N ARG A 106 -9.58 -4.84 1.66
CA ARG A 106 -10.12 -5.34 2.92
C ARG A 106 -10.36 -6.84 2.79
N GLY A 107 -9.74 -7.61 3.67
CA GLY A 107 -9.95 -9.04 3.82
C GLY A 107 -11.34 -9.36 4.36
N THR A 108 -11.90 -10.44 3.86
CA THR A 108 -13.12 -11.08 4.35
C THR A 108 -12.77 -12.35 5.12
N ASP A 109 -13.77 -13.09 5.60
CA ASP A 109 -13.55 -14.36 6.31
C ASP A 109 -12.86 -15.44 5.45
N ALA A 110 -12.89 -15.29 4.12
CA ALA A 110 -12.21 -16.17 3.18
C ALA A 110 -10.78 -15.72 2.84
N MET A 111 -10.26 -14.65 3.46
CA MET A 111 -8.87 -14.23 3.27
C MET A 111 -7.91 -15.33 3.75
N PRO A 112 -6.82 -15.61 3.01
CA PRO A 112 -5.78 -16.52 3.49
C PRO A 112 -5.30 -16.19 4.90
N ARG A 113 -4.89 -17.22 5.66
CA ARG A 113 -4.52 -17.06 7.08
C ARG A 113 -3.03 -16.81 7.28
N THR A 114 -2.23 -17.10 6.27
CA THR A 114 -0.78 -16.88 6.31
C THR A 114 -0.35 -15.83 5.31
N HIS A 115 0.73 -15.11 5.65
CA HIS A 115 1.31 -14.12 4.75
C HIS A 115 1.78 -14.75 3.42
N GLY A 116 2.33 -15.97 3.48
CA GLY A 116 2.80 -16.70 2.30
C GLY A 116 1.67 -17.03 1.32
N GLU A 117 0.56 -17.57 1.80
CA GLU A 117 -0.62 -17.86 0.96
C GLU A 117 -1.22 -16.59 0.38
N LEU A 118 -1.33 -15.52 1.17
CA LEU A 118 -1.83 -14.23 0.69
C LEU A 118 -0.93 -13.64 -0.41
N HIS A 119 0.39 -13.71 -0.23
CA HIS A 119 1.34 -13.26 -1.23
C HIS A 119 1.21 -14.05 -2.54
N ILE A 120 1.09 -15.38 -2.46
CA ILE A 120 0.88 -16.25 -3.64
C ILE A 120 -0.43 -15.88 -4.35
N LEU A 121 -1.52 -15.69 -3.61
CA LEU A 121 -2.82 -15.30 -4.16
C LEU A 121 -2.72 -13.98 -4.93
N LEU A 122 -2.10 -12.96 -4.33
CA LEU A 122 -1.94 -11.65 -4.95
C LEU A 122 -1.03 -11.67 -6.18
N GLU A 123 0.07 -12.42 -6.12
CA GLU A 123 1.03 -12.59 -7.23
C GLU A 123 0.38 -13.33 -8.42
N GLN A 124 -0.40 -14.39 -8.15
CA GLN A 124 -1.14 -15.11 -9.18
C GLN A 124 -2.22 -14.23 -9.81
N HIS A 125 -2.99 -13.51 -8.99
CA HIS A 125 -4.04 -12.62 -9.47
C HIS A 125 -3.48 -11.51 -10.36
N HIS A 126 -2.33 -10.92 -9.99
CA HIS A 126 -1.67 -9.89 -10.81
C HIS A 126 -1.33 -10.40 -12.23
N LYS A 127 -0.89 -11.67 -12.35
CA LYS A 127 -0.51 -12.27 -13.65
C LYS A 127 -1.70 -12.57 -14.57
N VAL A 128 -2.87 -12.87 -14.01
CA VAL A 128 -4.05 -13.30 -14.79
C VAL A 128 -4.87 -12.11 -15.30
N GLY A 129 -4.65 -10.90 -14.76
CA GLY A 129 -5.21 -9.65 -15.25
C GLY A 129 -6.20 -9.03 -14.25
N PRO A 130 -5.89 -7.85 -13.66
CA PRO A 130 -6.85 -7.10 -12.88
C PRO A 130 -7.95 -6.56 -13.82
N PRO A 131 -9.21 -6.56 -13.37
CA PRO A 131 -9.59 -5.43 -12.52
C PRO A 131 -10.28 -5.82 -11.21
N THR A 132 -10.59 -7.11 -11.02
CA THR A 132 -11.34 -7.59 -9.86
C THR A 132 -10.43 -7.81 -8.64
N ALA A 133 -11.02 -7.92 -7.45
CA ALA A 133 -10.28 -8.37 -6.28
C ALA A 133 -10.16 -9.90 -6.32
N PRO A 134 -9.05 -10.50 -5.85
CA PRO A 134 -8.99 -11.95 -5.70
C PRO A 134 -9.99 -12.43 -4.63
N PRO A 135 -10.41 -13.71 -4.69
CA PRO A 135 -11.29 -14.28 -3.68
C PRO A 135 -10.77 -14.04 -2.25
N GLY A 136 -11.69 -13.70 -1.35
CA GLY A 136 -11.34 -13.38 0.03
C GLY A 136 -10.92 -11.93 0.28
N LEU A 137 -10.68 -11.14 -0.77
CA LEU A 137 -10.38 -9.72 -0.68
C LEU A 137 -11.47 -8.87 -1.35
N GLN A 138 -11.78 -7.73 -0.73
CA GLN A 138 -12.54 -6.64 -1.32
C GLN A 138 -11.56 -5.54 -1.70
N LYS A 139 -11.51 -5.17 -2.98
CA LYS A 139 -10.71 -4.03 -3.44
C LYS A 139 -11.35 -2.73 -2.99
N LEU A 140 -10.58 -1.88 -2.32
CA LEU A 140 -11.00 -0.57 -1.84
C LEU A 140 -10.64 0.51 -2.85
N HIS A 141 -9.38 0.52 -3.31
CA HIS A 141 -8.86 1.53 -4.22
C HIS A 141 -7.56 1.06 -4.87
N THR A 142 -7.17 1.69 -5.99
CA THR A 142 -5.83 1.58 -6.57
C THR A 142 -5.32 2.98 -6.86
N LEU A 143 -4.15 3.32 -6.34
CA LEU A 143 -3.40 4.48 -6.77
C LEU A 143 -2.55 4.08 -7.97
N SER A 144 -2.86 4.64 -9.13
CA SER A 144 -2.05 4.52 -10.33
C SER A 144 -0.80 5.40 -10.27
N LEU A 145 0.22 5.10 -11.09
CA LEU A 145 1.37 5.98 -11.23
C LEU A 145 0.99 7.41 -11.65
N ALA A 146 -0.08 7.58 -12.43
CA ALA A 146 -0.57 8.91 -12.82
C ALA A 146 -1.06 9.71 -11.61
N GLU A 147 -1.80 9.07 -10.70
CA GLU A 147 -2.24 9.69 -9.45
C GLU A 147 -1.07 9.98 -8.51
N LEU A 148 -0.08 9.08 -8.44
CA LEU A 148 1.14 9.31 -7.67
C LEU A 148 1.94 10.52 -8.19
N ARG A 149 2.07 10.64 -9.52
CA ARG A 149 2.73 11.80 -10.16
C ARG A 149 1.99 13.12 -9.95
N ALA A 150 0.69 13.07 -9.67
CA ALA A 150 -0.12 14.26 -9.37
C ALA A 150 0.10 14.78 -7.94
N ILE A 151 0.80 14.03 -7.08
CA ILE A 151 1.10 14.43 -5.70
C ILE A 151 2.04 15.65 -5.71
N PRO A 152 1.72 16.73 -4.98
CA PRO A 152 2.61 17.88 -4.86
C PRO A 152 4.00 17.48 -4.38
N GLY A 153 5.03 17.98 -5.07
CA GLY A 153 6.43 17.70 -4.73
C GLY A 153 6.98 16.37 -5.27
N TRP A 154 6.17 15.51 -5.90
CA TRP A 154 6.61 14.20 -6.42
C TRP A 154 7.95 14.26 -7.19
N THR A 155 8.01 15.04 -8.27
CA THR A 155 9.22 15.18 -9.09
C THR A 155 10.41 15.71 -8.29
N GLN A 156 10.18 16.72 -7.42
CA GLN A 156 11.23 17.33 -6.61
C GLN A 156 11.82 16.32 -5.62
N HIS A 157 10.97 15.52 -4.96
CA HIS A 157 11.40 14.50 -4.01
C HIS A 157 12.21 13.39 -4.68
N LEU A 158 11.78 12.93 -5.85
CA LEU A 158 12.53 11.94 -6.63
C LEU A 158 13.88 12.48 -7.11
N HIS A 159 13.88 13.69 -7.69
CA HIS A 159 15.11 14.31 -8.18
C HIS A 159 16.13 14.56 -7.06
N ALA A 160 15.68 15.06 -5.90
CA ALA A 160 16.54 15.27 -4.73
C ALA A 160 17.17 13.97 -4.21
N ALA A 161 16.51 12.82 -4.43
CA ALA A 161 17.03 11.51 -4.08
C ALA A 161 17.81 10.82 -5.22
N GLY A 162 18.00 11.49 -6.37
CA GLY A 162 18.66 10.91 -7.54
C GLY A 162 17.88 9.79 -8.22
N LEU A 163 16.56 9.74 -8.01
CA LEU A 163 15.66 8.77 -8.63
C LEU A 163 15.14 9.28 -9.98
N ARG A 164 15.07 8.38 -10.97
CA ARG A 164 14.50 8.68 -12.28
C ARG A 164 13.01 8.38 -12.34
N ASP A 165 12.25 9.27 -12.96
CA ASP A 165 10.84 9.05 -13.32
C ASP A 165 10.68 9.21 -14.84
N PRO A 166 10.73 8.11 -15.63
CA PRO A 166 10.79 8.16 -17.10
C PRO A 166 9.62 8.87 -17.78
N GLY A 167 8.47 8.98 -17.11
CA GLY A 167 7.30 9.72 -17.60
C GLY A 167 6.91 10.89 -16.70
N GLY A 168 7.76 11.26 -15.74
CA GLY A 168 7.60 12.47 -14.94
C GLY A 168 7.92 13.71 -15.78
N LYS A 169 7.20 14.81 -15.54
CA LYS A 169 7.66 16.10 -16.07
C LYS A 169 8.99 16.44 -15.40
N PRO A 170 10.01 16.91 -16.15
CA PRO A 170 11.25 17.38 -15.54
C PRO A 170 10.93 18.51 -14.55
N PRO A 171 11.73 18.64 -13.47
CA PRO A 171 11.57 19.71 -12.50
C PRO A 171 11.77 21.10 -13.14
#